data_AF-A0A953IYZ5-F1
#
_entry.id   AF-A0A953IYZ5-F1
#
_cell.length_a   1.000
_cell.length_b   1.000
_cell.length_c   1.000
_cell.angle_alpha   90.00
_cell.angle_beta   90.00
_cell.angle_gamma   90.00
#
_symmetry.space_group_name_H-M   'P 1'
#
loop_
_entity.id
_entity.type
_entity.pdbx_description
1 polymer ?
#
loop_
_entity_poly.entity_id
_entity_poly.type
_entity_poly.pdbx_seq_one_letter_code
_entity_poly.pdbx_strand_id
1 'polypeptide(L)'
;TQYQEQGPDYLAALIKGYGEAPTGMNMPAGMSFNRYFPGHMIGMPQPLQDGQITYDDGTKGTIDQYAKDVTAFLMWAAEPHMEARKRIGFQVFIFLIVFSGLLYFTKKKVWANAH
;
A
#
# COMPACT_ATOMS: atom_id res chain seq x y z
N THR A 1 16.61 2.45 -1.57
CA THR A 1 15.59 1.53 -1.03
C THR A 1 14.18 1.86 -1.56
N GLN A 2 14.08 2.26 -2.83
CA GLN A 2 12.86 2.80 -3.46
C GLN A 2 11.71 1.77 -3.58
N TYR A 3 12.02 0.47 -3.51
CA TYR A 3 11.08 -0.65 -3.65
C TYR A 3 9.97 -0.68 -2.59
N GLN A 4 10.20 -0.06 -1.43
CA GLN A 4 9.29 -0.11 -0.28
C GLN A 4 8.43 1.17 -0.16
N GLU A 5 8.73 2.21 -0.95
CA GLU A 5 8.13 3.55 -0.77
C GLU A 5 6.68 3.64 -1.24
N GLN A 6 6.29 2.84 -2.24
CA GLN A 6 4.90 2.78 -2.74
C GLN A 6 4.04 1.70 -2.06
N GLY A 7 4.62 0.94 -1.12
CA GLY A 7 3.91 -0.02 -0.27
C GLY A 7 3.04 -1.02 -1.06
N PRO A 8 1.74 -1.14 -0.73
CA PRO A 8 0.85 -2.14 -1.34
C PRO A 8 0.71 -1.98 -2.85
N ASP A 9 0.63 -0.75 -3.34
CA ASP A 9 0.33 -0.50 -4.75
C ASP A 9 1.44 -1.03 -5.66
N TYR A 10 2.69 -0.94 -5.22
CA TYR A 10 3.82 -1.53 -5.93
C TYR A 10 3.75 -3.06 -5.95
N LEU A 11 3.38 -3.71 -4.85
CA LEU A 11 3.26 -5.16 -4.80
C LEU A 11 2.12 -5.66 -5.71
N ALA A 12 0.97 -5.00 -5.68
CA ALA A 12 -0.13 -5.32 -6.57
C ALA A 12 0.25 -5.11 -8.04
N ALA A 13 0.97 -4.03 -8.38
CA ALA A 13 1.48 -3.81 -9.73
C ALA A 13 2.51 -4.88 -10.12
N LEU A 14 3.44 -5.23 -9.23
CA LEU A 14 4.47 -6.23 -9.45
C LEU A 14 3.87 -7.60 -9.77
N ILE A 15 2.90 -8.07 -8.99
CA ILE A 15 2.23 -9.36 -9.20
C ILE A 15 1.56 -9.40 -10.58
N LYS A 16 0.98 -8.28 -11.02
CA LYS A 16 0.27 -8.17 -12.31
C LYS A 16 1.18 -7.86 -13.49
N GLY A 17 2.41 -7.42 -13.23
CA GLY A 17 3.32 -6.85 -14.22
C GLY A 17 4.10 -7.85 -15.05
N TYR A 18 3.90 -9.15 -14.82
CA TYR A 18 4.54 -10.21 -15.59
C TYR A 18 4.04 -10.24 -17.03
N GLY A 19 4.95 -10.52 -17.96
CA GLY A 19 4.61 -10.61 -19.37
C GLY A 19 5.83 -10.95 -20.22
N GLU A 20 5.68 -10.80 -21.53
CA GLU A 20 6.77 -11.05 -22.48
C GLU A 20 7.75 -9.87 -22.52
N ALA A 21 9.03 -10.20 -22.66
CA ALA A 21 10.09 -9.21 -22.81
C ALA A 21 9.95 -8.49 -24.17
N PRO A 22 10.12 -7.16 -24.23
CA PRO A 22 10.15 -6.42 -25.49
C PRO A 22 11.22 -6.95 -26.44
N THR A 23 10.93 -6.89 -27.75
CA THR A 23 11.86 -7.31 -28.80
C THR A 23 13.21 -6.58 -28.66
N GLY A 24 14.31 -7.35 -28.59
CA GLY A 24 15.67 -6.82 -28.45
C GLY A 24 16.19 -6.72 -27.01
N MET A 25 15.39 -7.08 -26.01
CA MET A 25 15.87 -7.21 -24.62
C MET A 25 16.55 -8.56 -24.40
N ASN A 26 17.85 -8.55 -24.11
CA ASN A 26 18.59 -9.75 -23.73
C ASN A 26 18.30 -10.09 -22.28
N MET A 27 17.46 -11.11 -22.05
CA MET A 27 17.11 -11.57 -20.72
C MET A 27 18.05 -12.71 -20.30
N PRO A 28 18.78 -12.58 -19.18
CA PRO A 28 19.62 -13.67 -18.66
C PRO A 28 18.80 -14.94 -18.39
N ALA A 29 19.42 -16.10 -18.54
CA ALA A 29 18.78 -17.37 -18.24
C ALA A 29 18.25 -17.40 -16.80
N GLY A 30 16.99 -17.81 -16.62
CA GLY A 30 16.32 -17.86 -15.32
C GLY A 30 15.69 -16.55 -14.83
N MET A 31 15.81 -15.46 -15.60
CA MET A 31 15.10 -14.20 -15.31
C MET A 31 13.75 -14.15 -16.03
N SER A 32 12.77 -13.52 -15.40
CA SER A 32 11.45 -13.22 -15.96
C SER A 32 11.31 -11.73 -16.21
N PHE A 33 10.55 -11.35 -17.24
CA PHE A 33 10.25 -9.96 -17.49
C PHE A 33 9.11 -9.47 -16.59
N ASN A 34 9.30 -8.30 -16.00
CA ASN A 34 8.25 -7.60 -15.25
C ASN A 34 8.29 -6.10 -15.52
N ARG A 35 7.15 -5.52 -15.90
CA ARG A 35 7.06 -4.09 -16.25
C ARG A 35 7.41 -3.15 -15.09
N TYR A 36 7.11 -3.53 -13.85
CA TYR A 36 7.25 -2.65 -12.68
C TYR A 36 8.52 -2.93 -11.87
N PHE A 37 9.11 -4.12 -12.02
CA PHE A 37 10.39 -4.42 -11.36
C PHE A 37 11.51 -3.52 -11.93
N PRO A 38 12.34 -2.90 -11.09
CA PRO A 38 13.45 -2.08 -11.58
C PRO A 38 14.45 -2.88 -12.40
N GLY A 39 14.78 -2.38 -13.58
CA GLY A 39 15.57 -3.11 -14.58
C GLY A 39 14.79 -4.17 -15.35
N HIS A 40 13.48 -4.31 -15.11
CA HIS A 40 12.52 -5.17 -15.79
C HIS A 40 12.81 -6.67 -15.79
N MET A 41 13.84 -7.10 -15.07
CA MET A 41 14.29 -8.49 -15.01
C MET A 41 14.26 -8.94 -13.55
N ILE A 42 13.37 -9.88 -13.24
CA ILE A 42 13.19 -10.42 -11.89
C ILE A 42 13.50 -11.92 -11.89
N GLY A 43 14.24 -12.40 -10.88
CA GLY A 43 14.56 -13.83 -10.73
C GLY A 43 13.39 -14.69 -10.22
N MET A 44 12.25 -14.06 -9.92
CA MET A 44 11.04 -14.73 -9.47
C MET A 44 10.14 -15.00 -10.69
N PRO A 45 9.76 -16.25 -10.99
CA PRO A 45 8.78 -16.55 -12.02
C PRO A 45 7.40 -16.01 -11.64
N GLN A 46 6.49 -15.90 -12.60
CA GLN A 46 5.11 -15.47 -12.34
C GLN A 46 4.45 -16.40 -11.31
N PRO A 47 4.08 -15.91 -10.11
CA PRO A 47 3.60 -16.76 -9.03
C PRO A 47 2.10 -17.09 -9.12
N LEU A 48 1.33 -16.23 -9.79
CA LEU A 48 -0.13 -16.28 -9.83
C LEU A 48 -0.64 -16.22 -11.27
N GLN A 49 -1.61 -17.08 -11.58
CA GLN A 49 -2.31 -17.16 -12.86
C GLN A 49 -3.83 -17.17 -12.64
N ASP A 50 -4.60 -16.77 -13.66
CA ASP A 50 -6.05 -16.80 -13.59
C ASP A 50 -6.57 -18.22 -13.33
N GLY A 51 -7.56 -18.34 -12.45
CA GLY A 51 -8.19 -19.61 -12.09
C GLY A 51 -7.34 -20.57 -11.25
N GLN A 52 -6.15 -20.15 -10.79
CA GLN A 52 -5.24 -21.02 -10.03
C GLN A 52 -5.80 -21.44 -8.66
N ILE A 53 -6.64 -20.62 -8.04
CA ILE A 53 -7.25 -20.87 -6.71
C ILE A 53 -8.76 -20.66 -6.82
N THR A 54 -9.54 -21.51 -6.15
CA THR A 54 -10.99 -21.30 -6.03
C THR A 54 -11.28 -20.65 -4.68
N TYR A 55 -11.95 -19.50 -4.69
CA TYR A 55 -12.43 -18.86 -3.47
C TYR A 55 -13.65 -19.60 -2.92
N ASP A 56 -13.78 -19.66 -1.60
CA ASP A 56 -14.86 -20.30 -0.87
C ASP A 56 -16.17 -19.47 -0.86
N ASP A 57 -16.05 -18.16 -1.05
CA ASP A 57 -17.15 -17.20 -1.09
C ASP A 57 -17.76 -16.99 -2.49
N GLY A 58 -17.27 -17.71 -3.51
CA GLY A 58 -17.72 -17.59 -4.90
C GLY A 58 -17.09 -16.42 -5.68
N THR A 59 -16.12 -15.71 -5.10
CA THR A 59 -15.35 -14.68 -5.79
C THR A 59 -14.60 -15.27 -7.00
N LYS A 60 -14.59 -14.54 -8.11
CA LYS A 60 -13.86 -14.97 -9.32
C LYS A 60 -12.36 -14.90 -9.09
N GLY A 61 -11.70 -16.03 -9.29
CA GLY A 61 -10.25 -16.17 -9.18
C GLY A 61 -9.46 -15.56 -10.34
N THR A 62 -9.36 -14.22 -10.40
CA THR A 62 -8.54 -13.51 -11.39
C THR A 62 -7.23 -13.01 -10.78
N ILE A 63 -6.21 -12.80 -11.61
CA ILE A 63 -4.91 -12.23 -11.23
C ILE A 63 -5.10 -10.86 -10.55
N ASP A 64 -6.02 -10.02 -11.06
CA ASP A 64 -6.35 -8.75 -10.43
C ASP A 64 -6.87 -8.91 -8.99
N GLN A 65 -7.74 -9.91 -8.77
CA GLN A 65 -8.31 -10.20 -7.47
C GLN A 65 -7.25 -10.78 -6.53
N TYR A 66 -6.47 -11.78 -6.97
CA TYR A 66 -5.38 -12.34 -6.18
C TYR A 66 -4.34 -11.30 -5.79
N ALA A 67 -3.93 -10.45 -6.73
CA ALA A 67 -2.94 -9.40 -6.47
C ALA A 67 -3.44 -8.43 -5.39
N LYS A 68 -4.73 -8.07 -5.42
CA LYS A 68 -5.35 -7.21 -4.41
C LYS A 68 -5.38 -7.88 -3.04
N ASP A 69 -5.83 -9.13 -2.97
CA ASP A 69 -6.05 -9.82 -1.70
C ASP A 69 -4.73 -10.19 -1.02
N VAL A 70 -3.77 -10.72 -1.78
CA VAL A 70 -2.42 -11.03 -1.26
C VAL A 70 -1.75 -9.77 -0.75
N THR A 71 -1.85 -8.67 -1.50
CA THR A 71 -1.27 -7.38 -1.08
C THR A 71 -1.96 -6.83 0.16
N ALA A 72 -3.28 -6.92 0.25
CA ALA A 72 -4.03 -6.51 1.43
C ALA A 72 -3.63 -7.32 2.67
N PHE A 73 -3.48 -8.64 2.51
CA PHE A 73 -2.99 -9.52 3.56
C PHE A 73 -1.55 -9.16 3.99
N LEU A 74 -0.64 -8.91 3.05
CA LEU A 74 0.73 -8.51 3.35
C LEU A 74 0.78 -7.15 4.06
N MET A 75 -0.09 -6.20 3.70
CA MET A 75 -0.20 -4.93 4.41
C MET A 75 -0.73 -5.09 5.83
N TRP A 76 -1.73 -5.95 6.03
CA TRP A 76 -2.18 -6.28 7.37
C TRP A 76 -1.07 -6.96 8.18
N ALA A 77 -0.32 -7.90 7.58
CA ALA A 77 0.79 -8.57 8.25
C ALA A 77 1.94 -7.60 8.61
N ALA A 78 2.20 -6.60 7.75
CA ALA A 78 3.16 -5.54 8.03
C ALA A 78 2.67 -4.57 9.12
N GLU A 79 1.36 -4.32 9.20
CA GLU A 79 0.78 -3.38 10.16
C GLU A 79 -0.57 -3.86 10.76
N PRO A 80 -0.54 -4.80 11.72
CA PRO A 80 -1.77 -5.42 12.25
C PRO A 80 -2.63 -4.46 13.09
N HIS A 81 -2.04 -3.36 13.58
CA HIS A 81 -2.72 -2.37 14.42
C HIS A 81 -3.21 -1.13 13.65
N MET A 82 -3.20 -1.15 12.32
CA MET A 82 -3.53 0.00 11.48
C MET A 82 -4.89 0.62 11.80
N GLU A 83 -5.92 -0.22 11.96
CA GLU A 83 -7.27 0.24 12.28
C GLU A 83 -7.34 0.91 13.66
N ALA A 84 -6.71 0.30 14.67
CA ALA A 84 -6.65 0.88 16.01
C ALA A 84 -5.90 2.23 16.00
N ARG A 85 -4.78 2.31 15.28
CA ARG A 85 -3.99 3.54 15.15
C ARG A 85 -4.77 4.64 14.45
N LYS A 86 -5.45 4.34 13.34
CA LYS A 86 -6.30 5.31 12.62
C LYS A 86 -7.45 5.80 13.48
N ARG A 87 -8.13 4.91 14.20
CA ARG A 87 -9.23 5.26 15.11
C ARG A 87 -8.78 6.20 16.23
N ILE A 88 -7.69 5.88 16.92
CA ILE A 88 -7.14 6.72 17.99
C ILE A 88 -6.65 8.05 17.43
N GLY A 89 -5.93 8.03 16.30
CA GLY A 89 -5.45 9.24 15.63
C GLY A 89 -6.58 10.21 15.29
N PHE A 90 -7.71 9.72 14.77
CA PHE A 90 -8.88 10.54 14.50
C PHE A 90 -9.45 11.21 15.76
N GLN A 91 -9.57 10.45 16.87
CA GLN A 91 -10.00 11.00 18.16
C GLN A 91 -9.05 12.09 18.68
N VAL A 92 -7.74 11.86 18.55
CA VAL A 92 -6.71 12.85 18.92
C VAL A 92 -6.82 14.12 18.08
N PHE A 93 -7.06 14.03 16.78
CA PHE A 93 -7.25 15.21 15.94
C PHE A 93 -8.46 16.06 16.39
N ILE A 94 -9.59 15.43 16.70
CA ILE A 94 -10.76 16.14 17.23
C ILE A 94 -10.41 16.85 18.54
N PHE A 95 -9.75 16.14 19.46
CA PHE A 95 -9.30 16.71 20.73
C PHE A 95 -8.37 17.92 20.51
N LEU A 96 -7.38 17.80 19.61
CA LEU A 96 -6.43 18.87 19.34
C LEU A 96 -7.08 20.10 18.70
N ILE A 97 -8.10 19.94 17.85
CA ILE A 97 -8.85 21.08 17.27
C ILE A 97 -9.58 21.84 18.37
N VAL A 98 -10.30 21.13 19.24
CA VAL A 98 -11.03 21.73 20.36
C VAL A 98 -10.05 22.40 21.33
N PHE A 99 -8.98 21.69 21.71
CA PHE A 99 -7.96 22.19 22.63
C PHE A 99 -7.25 23.43 22.06
N SER A 100 -6.90 23.43 20.78
CA SER A 100 -6.31 24.59 20.11
C SER A 100 -7.27 25.79 20.09
N GLY A 101 -8.56 25.57 19.87
CA GLY A 101 -9.58 26.62 19.97
C GLY A 101 -9.64 27.22 21.37
N LEU A 102 -9.68 26.38 22.42
CA LEU A 102 -9.68 26.84 23.81
C LEU A 102 -8.40 27.63 24.16
N LEU A 103 -7.24 27.15 23.73
CA LEU A 103 -5.97 27.86 23.91
C LEU A 103 -5.95 29.21 23.20
N TYR A 104 -6.47 29.28 21.98
CA TYR A 104 -6.57 30.53 21.23
C TYR A 104 -7.43 31.57 21.95
N PHE A 105 -8.63 31.18 22.42
CA PHE A 105 -9.50 32.09 23.17
C PHE A 105 -8.89 32.48 24.52
N THR A 106 -8.24 31.55 25.21
CA THR A 106 -7.54 31.81 26.48
C THR A 106 -6.40 32.81 26.26
N LYS A 107 -5.58 32.62 25.24
CA LYS A 107 -4.52 33.56 24.84
C LYS A 107 -5.11 34.92 24.50
N LYS A 108 -6.19 34.99 23.73
CA LYS A 108 -6.86 36.26 23.39
C LYS A 108 -7.35 37.00 24.64
N LYS A 109 -7.90 36.29 25.64
CA LYS A 109 -8.40 36.88 26.88
C LYS A 109 -7.28 37.38 27.80
N VAL A 110 -6.22 36.60 28.00
CA VAL A 110 -5.10 36.99 28.90
C VAL A 110 -4.36 38.20 28.33
N TRP A 111 -4.15 38.24 27.02
CA TRP A 111 -3.38 39.31 26.36
C TRP A 111 -4.23 40.52 25.95
N ALA A 112 -5.53 40.53 26.30
CA ALA A 112 -6.45 41.63 25.97
C ALA A 112 -6.09 42.96 26.63
N ASN A 113 -5.39 42.94 27.77
CA ASN A 113 -4.99 44.14 28.53
C ASN A 113 -3.56 44.60 28.22
N ALA A 114 -2.83 43.87 27.39
CA ALA A 114 -1.44 44.19 27.00
C ALA A 114 -1.37 44.90 25.63
N HIS A 115 -2.52 45.08 24.97
CA HIS A 115 -2.74 45.90 23.78
C HIS A 115 -3.86 46.89 24.12
#